data_AF-A0A4Q5SGX2-F1
#
_entry.id   AF-A0A4Q5SGX2-F1
#
_cell.length_a   1.000
_cell.length_b   1.000
_cell.length_c   1.000
_cell.angle_alpha   90.00
_cell.angle_beta   90.00
_cell.angle_gamma   90.00
#
_symmetry.space_group_name_H-M   'P 1'
#
loop_
_entity.id
_entity.type
_entity.pdbx_description
1 polymer ?
#
loop_
_entity_poly.entity_id
_entity_poly.type
_entity_poly.pdbx_seq_one_letter_code
_entity_poly.pdbx_strand_id
1 'polypeptide(L)'
;MTETILQKLLELEQNENIKILYACESGSRAWGFASPDSDFDVRFIYARPVNDYLGITELTDNVGLPVNEVLDIGGWDIKKALKLFLKSNSTLYEWLQSPIVYQGDSAFADDLRKLMPEYFSLRSGANHYLSMAHNTLRDDLQTEQVKLKRYFYALRPALACLWIVEKQSVPPMEFQHG
;
A
#
# COMPACT_ATOMS: atom_id res chain seq x y z
N MET A 1 -7.29 -12.16 -14.91
CA MET A 1 -7.36 -11.52 -13.58
C MET A 1 -7.35 -10.00 -13.68
N THR A 2 -6.39 -9.38 -14.38
CA THR A 2 -6.35 -7.91 -14.54
C THR A 2 -7.68 -7.32 -15.04
N GLU A 3 -8.32 -7.93 -16.04
CA GLU A 3 -9.64 -7.48 -16.52
C GLU A 3 -10.72 -7.52 -15.42
N THR A 4 -10.74 -8.58 -14.61
CA THR A 4 -11.64 -8.73 -13.46
C THR A 4 -11.39 -7.64 -12.41
N ILE A 5 -10.11 -7.32 -12.14
CA ILE A 5 -9.73 -6.24 -11.22
C ILE A 5 -10.23 -4.90 -11.74
N LEU A 6 -10.01 -4.59 -13.02
CA LEU A 6 -10.46 -3.35 -13.64
C LEU A 6 -12.00 -3.22 -13.60
N GLN A 7 -12.73 -4.30 -13.90
CA GLN A 7 -14.19 -4.32 -13.78
C GLN A 7 -14.65 -4.04 -12.34
N LYS A 8 -14.02 -4.69 -11.35
CA LYS A 8 -14.36 -4.48 -9.94
C LYS A 8 -14.06 -3.07 -9.45
N LEU A 9 -12.96 -2.46 -9.91
CA LEU A 9 -12.64 -1.07 -9.59
C LEU A 9 -13.66 -0.10 -10.19
N LEU A 10 -14.12 -0.34 -11.43
CA LEU A 10 -15.18 0.45 -12.07
C LEU A 10 -16.53 0.31 -11.35
N GLU A 11 -16.93 -0.91 -10.98
CA GLU A 11 -18.13 -1.16 -10.18
C GLU A 11 -18.06 -0.42 -8.83
N LEU A 12 -16.89 -0.45 -8.18
CA LEU A 12 -16.66 0.22 -6.91
C LEU A 12 -16.75 1.74 -7.03
N GLU A 13 -16.15 2.35 -8.05
CA GLU A 13 -16.27 3.79 -8.32
C GLU A 13 -17.73 4.24 -8.43
N GLN A 14 -18.52 3.47 -9.17
CA GLN A 14 -19.94 3.77 -9.39
C GLN A 14 -20.77 3.58 -8.12
N ASN A 15 -20.61 2.44 -7.43
CA ASN A 15 -21.42 2.08 -6.26
C ASN A 15 -21.14 2.99 -5.06
N GLU A 16 -19.88 3.39 -4.87
CA GLU A 16 -19.44 4.23 -3.74
C GLU A 16 -19.47 5.73 -4.07
N ASN A 17 -19.80 6.08 -5.32
CA ASN A 17 -19.77 7.44 -5.85
C ASN A 17 -18.42 8.12 -5.58
N ILE A 18 -17.33 7.45 -5.96
CA ILE A 18 -15.95 7.90 -5.79
C ILE A 18 -15.22 7.92 -7.14
N LYS A 19 -14.13 8.67 -7.20
CA LYS A 19 -13.19 8.65 -8.32
C LYS A 19 -11.86 8.06 -7.85
N ILE A 20 -11.45 6.94 -8.43
CA ILE A 20 -10.15 6.33 -8.19
C ILE A 20 -9.09 7.15 -8.95
N LEU A 21 -8.09 7.62 -8.21
CA LEU A 21 -6.99 8.43 -8.72
C LEU A 21 -5.78 7.57 -9.09
N TYR A 22 -5.58 6.47 -8.35
CA TYR A 22 -4.47 5.56 -8.51
C TYR A 22 -4.83 4.20 -7.92
N ALA A 23 -4.55 3.10 -8.62
CA ALA A 23 -4.72 1.73 -8.15
C ALA A 23 -3.53 0.87 -8.58
N CYS A 24 -3.00 0.09 -7.65
CA CYS A 24 -1.83 -0.74 -7.86
C CYS A 24 -1.94 -2.07 -7.12
N GLU A 25 -1.05 -2.98 -7.46
CA GLU A 25 -0.80 -4.19 -6.67
C GLU A 25 -0.01 -3.85 -5.40
N SER A 26 -0.23 -4.59 -4.33
CA SER A 26 0.54 -4.54 -3.09
C SER A 26 1.00 -5.94 -2.68
N GLY A 27 1.76 -6.05 -1.59
CA GLY A 27 2.14 -7.35 -1.03
C GLY A 27 3.10 -8.15 -1.91
N SER A 28 3.07 -9.49 -1.77
CA SER A 28 4.08 -10.38 -2.36
C SER A 28 4.23 -10.28 -3.88
N ARG A 29 3.16 -9.93 -4.58
CA ARG A 29 3.18 -9.73 -6.05
C ARG A 29 3.96 -8.47 -6.41
N ALA A 30 3.67 -7.37 -5.74
CA ALA A 30 4.38 -6.10 -5.96
C ALA A 30 5.81 -6.10 -5.39
N TRP A 31 6.09 -6.95 -4.39
CA TRP A 31 7.44 -7.12 -3.84
C TRP A 31 8.35 -8.03 -4.69
N GLY A 32 7.80 -8.76 -5.67
CA GLY A 32 8.57 -9.57 -6.62
C GLY A 32 8.83 -11.03 -6.23
N PHE A 33 8.11 -11.58 -5.24
CA PHE A 33 8.31 -12.97 -4.78
C PHE A 33 7.02 -13.80 -4.76
N ALA A 34 5.99 -13.38 -5.50
CA ALA A 34 4.74 -14.12 -5.59
C ALA A 34 4.93 -15.52 -6.18
N SER A 35 4.34 -16.51 -5.51
CA SER A 35 4.05 -17.83 -6.08
C SER A 35 2.80 -17.79 -6.97
N PRO A 36 2.55 -18.81 -7.80
CA PRO A 36 1.32 -18.93 -8.59
C PRO A 36 0.02 -18.82 -7.76
N ASP A 37 0.06 -19.28 -6.50
CA ASP A 37 -1.07 -19.25 -5.56
C ASP A 37 -1.14 -17.96 -4.73
N SER A 38 -0.42 -16.90 -5.13
CA SER A 38 -0.43 -15.63 -4.39
C SER A 38 -1.71 -14.86 -4.65
N ASP A 39 -2.33 -14.41 -3.55
CA ASP A 39 -3.46 -13.48 -3.51
C ASP A 39 -3.15 -12.18 -4.27
N PHE A 40 -4.21 -11.52 -4.73
CA PHE A 40 -4.20 -10.20 -5.34
C PHE A 40 -4.61 -9.16 -4.29
N ASP A 41 -3.65 -8.32 -3.91
CA ASP A 41 -3.79 -7.26 -2.92
C ASP A 41 -3.91 -5.93 -3.66
N VAL A 42 -5.09 -5.61 -4.17
CA VAL A 42 -5.32 -4.38 -4.93
C VAL A 42 -5.54 -3.23 -3.96
N ARG A 43 -4.71 -2.19 -4.10
CA ARG A 43 -4.76 -1.00 -3.27
C ARG A 43 -4.94 0.25 -4.11
N PHE A 44 -5.77 1.18 -3.64
CA PHE A 44 -6.08 2.38 -4.41
C PHE A 44 -6.25 3.64 -3.55
N ILE A 45 -6.11 4.79 -4.19
CA ILE A 45 -6.39 6.11 -3.65
C ILE A 45 -7.57 6.67 -4.40
N TYR A 46 -8.56 7.21 -3.69
CA TYR A 46 -9.76 7.78 -4.30
C TYR A 46 -10.08 9.17 -3.76
N ALA A 47 -10.88 9.92 -4.53
CA ALA A 47 -11.50 11.17 -4.10
C ALA A 47 -13.01 11.06 -4.17
N ARG A 48 -13.70 11.75 -3.26
CA ARG A 48 -15.15 11.90 -3.22
C ARG A 48 -15.57 13.21 -3.91
N PRO A 49 -16.86 13.38 -4.24
CA PRO A 49 -17.40 14.67 -4.65
C PRO A 49 -17.11 15.76 -3.62
N VAL A 50 -16.93 17.00 -4.09
CA VAL A 50 -16.56 18.13 -3.21
C VAL A 50 -17.54 18.32 -2.05
N ASN A 51 -18.84 18.11 -2.29
CA ASN A 51 -19.89 18.26 -1.28
C ASN A 51 -19.68 17.32 -0.07
N ASP A 52 -19.10 16.13 -0.29
CA ASP A 52 -18.79 15.17 0.78
C ASP A 52 -17.74 15.72 1.74
N TYR A 53 -16.79 16.52 1.23
CA TYR A 53 -15.76 17.15 2.05
C TYR A 53 -16.21 18.44 2.74
N LEU A 54 -17.30 19.05 2.27
CA LEU A 54 -17.89 20.25 2.86
C LEU A 54 -18.92 19.93 3.96
N GLY A 55 -19.29 18.66 4.12
CA GLY A 55 -20.15 18.19 5.19
C GLY A 55 -19.50 18.31 6.57
N ILE A 56 -20.32 18.47 7.60
CA ILE A 56 -19.87 18.49 9.01
C ILE A 56 -19.71 17.08 9.60
N THR A 57 -20.33 16.08 8.98
CA THR A 57 -20.25 14.68 9.40
C THR A 57 -18.99 14.04 8.86
N GLU A 58 -18.23 13.38 9.72
CA GLU A 58 -17.08 12.60 9.26
C GLU A 58 -17.56 11.40 8.43
N LEU A 59 -16.97 11.27 7.24
CA LEU A 59 -17.17 10.12 6.37
C LEU A 59 -16.07 9.09 6.60
N THR A 60 -16.37 7.84 6.27
CA THR A 60 -15.36 6.79 6.24
C THR A 60 -14.30 7.13 5.19
N ASP A 61 -13.05 7.01 5.61
CA ASP A 61 -11.87 7.38 4.82
C ASP A 61 -11.21 6.15 4.16
N ASN A 62 -11.92 5.03 4.18
CA ASN A 62 -11.53 3.77 3.58
C ASN A 62 -12.75 3.13 2.91
N VAL A 63 -12.51 2.47 1.79
CA VAL A 63 -13.50 1.72 1.01
C VAL A 63 -12.82 0.44 0.58
N GLY A 64 -13.52 -0.69 0.66
CA GLY A 64 -12.98 -1.96 0.22
C GLY A 64 -13.98 -3.07 0.46
N LEU A 65 -13.83 -4.14 -0.31
CA LEU A 65 -14.62 -5.36 -0.17
C LEU A 65 -13.67 -6.53 -0.43
N PRO A 66 -13.60 -7.55 0.45
CA PRO A 66 -13.02 -8.81 0.06
C PRO A 66 -13.89 -9.38 -1.06
N VAL A 67 -13.37 -9.42 -2.29
CA VAL A 67 -14.14 -9.87 -3.45
C VAL A 67 -14.31 -11.38 -3.41
N ASN A 68 -13.27 -12.10 -2.97
CA ASN A 68 -13.26 -13.53 -2.66
C ASN A 68 -11.99 -13.87 -1.85
N GLU A 69 -11.72 -15.16 -1.64
CA GLU A 69 -10.54 -15.64 -0.89
C GLU A 69 -9.18 -15.23 -1.50
N VAL A 70 -9.15 -14.85 -2.79
CA VAL A 70 -7.92 -14.62 -3.57
C VAL A 70 -7.78 -13.15 -3.99
N LEU A 71 -8.83 -12.34 -3.91
CA LEU A 71 -8.85 -10.94 -4.35
C LEU A 71 -9.34 -10.04 -3.23
N ASP A 72 -8.42 -9.25 -2.69
CA ASP A 72 -8.67 -8.23 -1.69
C ASP A 72 -8.48 -6.83 -2.30
N ILE A 73 -9.55 -6.04 -2.31
CA ILE A 73 -9.56 -4.69 -2.86
C ILE A 73 -9.86 -3.70 -1.74
N GLY A 74 -8.93 -2.76 -1.50
CA GLY A 74 -9.09 -1.76 -0.45
C GLY A 74 -8.36 -0.47 -0.77
N GLY A 75 -8.98 0.66 -0.44
CA GLY A 75 -8.43 1.96 -0.77
C GLY A 75 -8.72 3.02 0.27
N TRP A 76 -7.96 4.11 0.15
CA TRP A 76 -8.00 5.23 1.07
C TRP A 76 -8.45 6.50 0.36
N ASP A 77 -9.28 7.27 1.06
CA ASP A 77 -9.63 8.62 0.65
C ASP A 77 -8.35 9.48 0.54
N ILE A 78 -8.30 10.39 -0.42
CA ILE A 78 -7.15 11.26 -0.69
C ILE A 78 -6.72 12.04 0.56
N LYS A 79 -7.64 12.50 1.41
CA LYS A 79 -7.31 13.20 2.66
C LYS A 79 -6.56 12.27 3.61
N LYS A 80 -6.98 11.00 3.73
CA LYS A 80 -6.28 10.00 4.53
C LYS A 80 -4.92 9.67 3.93
N ALA A 81 -4.86 9.42 2.62
CA ALA A 81 -3.61 9.14 1.93
C ALA A 81 -2.60 10.27 2.16
N LEU A 82 -2.97 11.53 1.95
CA LEU A 82 -2.07 12.67 2.18
C LEU A 82 -1.66 12.81 3.66
N LYS A 83 -2.56 12.57 4.62
CA LYS A 83 -2.19 12.53 6.06
C LYS A 83 -1.18 11.43 6.37
N LEU A 84 -1.34 10.25 5.76
CA LEU A 84 -0.41 9.13 5.93
C LEU A 84 0.93 9.38 5.23
N PHE A 85 0.91 10.08 4.09
CA PHE A 85 2.08 10.54 3.38
C PHE A 85 2.94 11.46 4.25
N LEU A 86 2.33 12.46 4.89
CA LEU A 86 2.98 13.37 5.82
C LEU A 86 3.54 12.67 7.07
N LYS A 87 2.94 11.55 7.48
CA LYS A 87 3.41 10.74 8.61
C LYS A 87 4.48 9.73 8.21
N SER A 88 4.85 9.66 6.92
CA SER A 88 5.79 8.66 6.38
C SER A 88 5.32 7.23 6.65
N ASN A 89 4.02 6.99 6.50
CA ASN A 89 3.43 5.66 6.58
C ASN A 89 4.01 4.76 5.46
N SER A 90 4.63 3.64 5.83
CA SER A 90 5.33 2.73 4.92
C SER A 90 4.40 2.19 3.84
N THR A 91 3.19 1.80 4.21
CA THR A 91 2.21 1.21 3.30
C THR A 91 1.89 2.13 2.13
N LEU A 92 1.67 3.42 2.37
CA LEU A 92 1.40 4.37 1.26
C LEU A 92 2.62 4.58 0.36
N TYR A 93 3.81 4.70 0.96
CA TYR A 93 5.05 4.87 0.19
C TYR A 93 5.35 3.61 -0.63
N GLU A 94 4.95 2.43 -0.17
CA GLU A 94 5.01 1.20 -0.97
C GLU A 94 4.01 1.23 -2.11
N TRP A 95 2.74 1.60 -1.89
CA TRP A 95 1.75 1.67 -2.97
C TRP A 95 2.22 2.57 -4.13
N LEU A 96 2.78 3.74 -3.79
CA LEU A 96 3.31 4.68 -4.80
C LEU A 96 4.50 4.12 -5.59
N GLN A 97 5.21 3.13 -5.05
CA GLN A 97 6.36 2.49 -5.68
C GLN A 97 6.02 1.16 -6.37
N SER A 98 4.75 0.75 -6.38
CA SER A 98 4.36 -0.54 -6.95
C SER A 98 4.72 -0.64 -8.44
N PRO A 99 5.37 -1.74 -8.87
CA PRO A 99 5.70 -1.96 -10.27
C PRO A 99 4.48 -2.37 -11.11
N ILE A 100 3.36 -2.73 -10.47
CA ILE A 100 2.14 -3.18 -11.15
C ILE A 100 1.03 -2.17 -10.86
N VAL A 101 0.78 -1.29 -11.82
CA VAL A 101 -0.29 -0.28 -11.76
C VAL A 101 -1.47 -0.78 -12.58
N TYR A 102 -2.65 -0.81 -11.98
CA TYR A 102 -3.89 -1.26 -12.61
C TYR A 102 -4.60 -0.12 -13.34
N GLN A 103 -4.78 1.02 -12.66
CA GLN A 103 -5.36 2.22 -13.24
C GLN A 103 -4.88 3.46 -12.50
N GLY A 104 -5.03 4.63 -13.10
CA GLY A 104 -4.80 5.89 -12.41
C GLY A 104 -4.40 7.02 -13.34
N ASP A 105 -4.54 8.24 -12.82
CA ASP A 105 -3.96 9.44 -13.40
C ASP A 105 -2.45 9.39 -13.18
N SER A 106 -1.68 9.24 -14.25
CA SER A 106 -0.22 9.19 -14.17
C SER A 106 0.34 10.45 -13.52
N ALA A 107 -0.26 11.62 -13.75
CA ALA A 107 0.20 12.87 -13.17
C ALA A 107 0.07 12.89 -11.63
N PHE A 108 -1.05 12.41 -11.10
CA PHE A 108 -1.28 12.38 -9.64
C PHE A 108 -0.24 11.52 -8.91
N ALA A 109 -0.03 10.29 -9.38
CA ALA A 109 0.94 9.38 -8.75
C ALA A 109 2.38 9.87 -8.94
N ASP A 110 2.71 10.41 -10.12
CA ASP A 110 4.04 10.94 -10.41
C ASP A 110 4.37 12.16 -9.56
N ASP A 111 3.41 13.05 -9.33
CA ASP A 111 3.62 14.21 -8.45
C ASP A 111 3.84 13.79 -7.01
N LEU A 112 3.08 12.82 -6.49
CA LEU A 112 3.35 12.26 -5.16
C LEU A 112 4.71 11.59 -5.08
N ARG A 113 5.13 10.83 -6.10
CA ARG A 113 6.45 10.21 -6.16
C ARG A 113 7.59 11.23 -6.10
N LYS A 114 7.46 12.35 -6.82
CA LYS A 114 8.46 13.44 -6.78
C LYS A 114 8.58 14.06 -5.39
N LEU A 115 7.47 14.12 -4.64
CA LEU A 115 7.44 14.67 -3.28
C LEU A 115 7.95 13.69 -2.22
N MET A 116 8.07 12.39 -2.52
CA MET A 116 8.47 11.39 -1.53
C MET A 116 9.81 11.71 -0.84
N PRO A 117 10.91 12.09 -1.54
CA PRO A 117 12.18 12.39 -0.89
C PRO A 117 12.11 13.62 0.02
N GLU A 118 11.22 14.57 -0.26
CA GLU A 118 11.09 15.82 0.50
C GLU A 118 10.27 15.66 1.78
N TYR A 119 9.26 14.78 1.76
CA TYR A 119 8.31 14.61 2.87
C TYR A 119 8.55 13.34 3.69
N PHE A 120 9.48 12.48 3.29
CA PHE A 120 9.81 11.28 4.04
C PHE A 120 10.66 11.58 5.28
N SER A 121 10.07 11.44 6.45
CA SER A 121 10.76 11.44 7.73
C SER A 121 11.44 10.10 7.96
N LEU A 122 12.77 10.10 7.90
CA LEU A 122 13.61 8.92 8.17
C LEU A 122 13.28 8.30 9.53
N ARG A 123 13.08 9.14 10.56
CA ARG A 123 12.74 8.68 11.91
C ARG A 123 11.37 8.00 11.95
N SER A 124 10.36 8.62 11.35
CA SER A 124 8.99 8.07 11.36
C SER A 124 8.92 6.79 10.55
N GLY A 125 9.53 6.78 9.35
CA GLY A 125 9.60 5.61 8.48
C GLY A 125 10.31 4.43 9.14
N ALA A 126 11.51 4.66 9.71
CA ALA A 126 12.27 3.61 10.39
C ALA A 126 11.50 3.01 11.57
N ASN A 127 10.90 3.84 12.43
CA ASN A 127 10.11 3.36 13.56
C ASN A 127 8.89 2.54 13.12
N HIS A 128 8.22 2.96 12.04
CA HIS A 128 7.06 2.26 11.54
C HIS A 128 7.44 0.89 10.97
N TYR A 129 8.49 0.82 10.15
CA TYR A 129 9.03 -0.45 9.65
C TYR A 129 9.54 -1.36 10.77
N LEU A 130 10.26 -0.81 11.76
CA LEU A 130 10.71 -1.57 12.91
C LEU A 130 9.53 -2.16 13.71
N SER A 131 8.47 -1.37 13.94
CA SER A 131 7.27 -1.84 14.63
C SER A 131 6.58 -2.95 13.84
N MET A 132 6.48 -2.83 12.50
CA MET A 132 5.93 -3.89 11.65
C MET A 132 6.76 -5.18 11.77
N ALA A 133 8.09 -5.09 11.67
CA ALA A 133 8.97 -6.25 11.78
C ALA A 133 8.83 -6.95 13.14
N HIS A 134 8.78 -6.19 14.24
CA HIS A 134 8.57 -6.72 15.58
C HIS A 134 7.21 -7.39 15.75
N ASN A 135 6.14 -6.78 15.24
CA ASN A 135 4.80 -7.36 15.33
C ASN A 135 4.73 -8.67 14.54
N THR A 136 5.26 -8.72 13.31
CA THR A 136 5.29 -9.97 12.52
C THR A 136 6.13 -11.05 13.21
N LEU A 137 7.27 -10.71 13.80
CA LEU A 137 8.09 -11.67 14.55
C LEU A 137 7.33 -12.24 15.76
N ARG A 138 6.63 -11.38 16.51
CA ARG A 138 5.86 -11.76 17.70
C ARG A 138 4.62 -12.59 17.34
N ASP A 139 3.90 -12.21 16.30
CA ASP A 139 2.57 -12.73 16.02
C ASP A 139 2.60 -13.92 15.04
N ASP A 140 3.53 -13.94 14.07
CA ASP A 140 3.52 -14.91 12.97
C ASP A 140 4.66 -15.95 13.02
N LEU A 141 5.74 -15.68 13.76
CA LEU A 141 6.96 -16.51 13.72
C LEU A 141 7.24 -17.32 15.00
N GLN A 142 6.34 -17.28 15.99
CA GLN A 142 6.51 -17.99 17.27
C GLN A 142 5.98 -19.44 17.25
N THR A 143 5.49 -19.92 16.11
CA THR A 143 4.92 -21.27 15.98
C THR A 143 6.00 -22.31 15.61
N GLU A 144 5.78 -23.58 15.99
CA GLU A 144 6.74 -24.67 15.69
C GLU A 144 6.99 -24.84 14.18
N GLN A 145 5.96 -24.59 13.36
CA GLN A 145 6.06 -24.58 11.91
C GLN A 145 5.58 -23.23 11.38
N VAL A 146 6.40 -22.62 10.53
CA VAL A 146 6.14 -21.32 9.92
C VAL A 146 6.22 -21.45 8.41
N LYS A 147 5.19 -20.98 7.70
CA LYS A 147 5.19 -20.95 6.23
C LYS A 147 6.26 -19.97 5.73
N LEU A 148 7.00 -20.34 4.68
CA LEU A 148 8.06 -19.51 4.10
C LEU A 148 7.61 -18.07 3.79
N LYS A 149 6.38 -17.88 3.28
CA LYS A 149 5.78 -16.56 3.01
C LYS A 149 5.85 -15.64 4.24
N ARG A 150 5.65 -16.14 5.46
CA ARG A 150 5.67 -15.33 6.69
C ARG A 150 7.05 -14.77 7.02
N TYR A 151 8.13 -15.48 6.70
CA TYR A 151 9.48 -14.95 6.85
C TYR A 151 9.72 -13.72 5.95
N PHE A 152 9.24 -13.75 4.71
CA PHE A 152 9.34 -12.57 3.83
C PHE A 152 8.58 -11.36 4.38
N TYR A 153 7.43 -11.59 5.04
CA TYR A 153 6.65 -10.52 5.67
C TYR A 153 7.36 -9.92 6.90
N ALA A 154 8.25 -10.65 7.56
CA ALA A 154 9.10 -10.11 8.62
C ALA A 154 10.39 -9.47 8.09
N LEU A 155 11.01 -10.07 7.07
CA LEU A 155 12.24 -9.59 6.45
C LEU A 155 12.01 -8.28 5.70
N ARG A 156 10.89 -8.13 4.99
CA ARG A 156 10.58 -6.91 4.23
C ARG A 156 10.62 -5.64 5.08
N PRO A 157 9.90 -5.54 6.20
CA PRO A 157 9.97 -4.36 7.06
C PRO A 157 11.34 -4.24 7.76
N ALA A 158 12.01 -5.34 8.13
CA ALA A 158 13.34 -5.27 8.75
C ALA A 158 14.40 -4.69 7.79
N LEU A 159 14.43 -5.15 6.53
CA LEU A 159 15.35 -4.65 5.52
C LEU A 159 15.04 -3.22 5.10
N ALA A 160 13.76 -2.85 5.03
CA ALA A 160 13.37 -1.45 4.79
C ALA A 160 13.83 -0.54 5.94
N CYS A 161 13.73 -0.98 7.20
CA CYS A 161 14.28 -0.25 8.34
C CYS A 161 15.80 -0.09 8.21
N LEU A 162 16.52 -1.17 7.89
CA LEU A 162 17.97 -1.14 7.68
C LEU A 162 18.37 -0.17 6.56
N TRP A 163 17.65 -0.22 5.43
CA TRP A 163 17.85 0.70 4.32
C TRP A 163 17.74 2.17 4.76
N ILE A 164 16.71 2.51 5.54
CA ILE A 164 16.54 3.88 6.02
C ILE A 164 17.72 4.30 6.89
N VAL A 165 18.20 3.41 7.77
CA VAL A 165 19.36 3.68 8.63
C VAL A 165 20.64 3.88 7.80
N GLU A 166 20.89 3.03 6.81
CA GLU A 166 22.14 3.04 6.04
C GLU A 166 22.16 4.05 4.89
N LYS A 167 21.05 4.15 4.14
CA LYS A 167 20.94 4.93 2.91
C LYS A 167 20.26 6.28 3.11
N GLN A 168 19.61 6.50 4.26
CA GLN A 168 18.95 7.76 4.62
C GLN A 168 17.95 8.22 3.52
N SER A 169 17.22 7.28 2.93
CA SER A 169 16.24 7.53 1.88
C SER A 169 14.98 6.67 2.06
N VAL A 170 13.96 6.93 1.24
CA VAL A 170 12.81 6.02 1.12
C VAL A 170 13.32 4.64 0.67
N PRO A 171 12.91 3.55 1.34
CA PRO A 171 13.27 2.21 0.93
C PRO A 171 12.50 1.79 -0.33
N PRO A 172 13.16 1.12 -1.30
CA PRO A 172 12.51 0.63 -2.50
C PRO A 172 11.44 -0.43 -2.15
N MET A 173 10.40 -0.53 -2.98
CA MET A 173 9.34 -1.52 -2.76
C MET A 173 9.84 -2.95 -2.99
N GLU A 174 10.46 -3.19 -4.14
CA GLU A 174 10.88 -4.50 -4.63
C GLU A 174 12.11 -5.03 -3.88
N PHE A 175 12.16 -6.36 -3.70
CA PHE A 175 13.41 -7.05 -3.35
C PHE A 175 14.29 -7.12 -4.59
N GLN A 176 15.06 -6.08 -4.88
CA GLN A 176 16.07 -6.19 -5.92
C GLN A 176 17.17 -7.16 -5.47
N HIS A 177 17.53 -8.09 -6.35
CA HIS A 177 18.75 -8.88 -6.21
C HIS A 177 19.90 -7.91 -6.45
N GLY A 178 20.64 -7.57 -5.39
CA GLY A 178 21.84 -6.74 -5.48
C GLY A 178 22.93 -7.37 -6.34
#